data_AF-A0A4Z2CDG6-F1
#
_entry.id   AF-A0A4Z2CDG6-F1
#
_cell.length_a   1.000
_cell.length_b   1.000
_cell.length_c   1.000
_cell.angle_alpha   90.00
_cell.angle_beta   90.00
_cell.angle_gamma   90.00
#
_symmetry.space_group_name_H-M   'P 1'
#
loop_
_entity.id
_entity.type
_entity.pdbx_description
1 polymer ?
#
loop_
_entity_poly.entity_id
_entity_poly.type
_entity_poly.pdbx_seq_one_letter_code
_entity_poly.pdbx_strand_id
1 'polypeptide(L)'
;MTRCFQEKKDRVSVSLTTYNAKVCEPEWFCENAALDTDDSLEKQKVYKFRGDLAVRRGDYQKAFDAYSSCLEWISDNNLSIRRDVLEGMARCCTKLGRIDRALDIVNILKKDMSNTCHLISLLLLKATIYHNFECIGAEMSCLQQLCSLLPFNPWHWHGLGQMCLQLLKRKQTTKLCSSLLRETAEEDVEEENPAEFSEDKIWLKACTSFIRTRLLLRILQQQQSSFVLQHSENTLKCTDEVLQYLNPKEVDPAGSDPGDVRRPDSREDEGRQPGWGKSEQYMCAELQGPLVEQDLINRCPGD
;
A
#
# COMPACT_ATOMS: atom_id res chain seq x y z
N MET A 1 -34.70 -35.69 -16.13
CA MET A 1 -34.46 -34.58 -15.20
C MET A 1 -34.81 -33.28 -15.91
N THR A 2 -36.02 -32.78 -15.68
CA THR A 2 -36.54 -31.59 -16.37
C THR A 2 -36.02 -30.33 -15.68
N ARG A 3 -35.34 -29.46 -16.41
CA ARG A 3 -34.92 -28.13 -15.94
C ARG A 3 -36.18 -27.29 -15.66
N CYS A 4 -36.43 -26.94 -14.40
CA CYS A 4 -37.37 -25.89 -14.04
C CYS A 4 -36.75 -24.54 -14.40
N PHE A 5 -37.19 -23.93 -15.50
CA PHE A 5 -37.00 -22.50 -15.70
C PHE A 5 -37.99 -21.77 -14.79
N GLN A 6 -37.45 -21.00 -13.84
CA GLN A 6 -38.25 -20.22 -12.91
C GLN A 6 -38.91 -19.06 -13.68
N GLU A 7 -40.22 -18.92 -13.54
CA GLU A 7 -41.00 -17.86 -14.19
C GLU A 7 -40.47 -16.47 -13.83
N LYS A 8 -40.52 -15.58 -14.80
CA LYS A 8 -40.09 -14.20 -14.70
C LYS A 8 -40.99 -13.50 -13.67
N LYS A 9 -40.42 -13.06 -12.53
CA LYS A 9 -41.16 -12.23 -11.57
C LYS A 9 -41.73 -11.00 -12.27
N ASP A 10 -43.05 -10.83 -12.20
CA ASP A 10 -43.71 -9.62 -12.67
C ASP A 10 -43.11 -8.41 -11.96
N ARG A 11 -42.62 -7.45 -12.75
CA ARG A 11 -42.15 -6.16 -12.24
C ARG A 11 -43.38 -5.33 -11.92
N VAL A 12 -43.84 -5.42 -10.68
CA VAL A 12 -44.85 -4.50 -10.14
C VAL A 12 -44.29 -3.08 -10.24
N SER A 13 -44.92 -2.21 -11.03
CA SER A 13 -44.58 -0.79 -11.05
C SER A 13 -45.04 -0.16 -9.74
N VAL A 14 -44.17 -0.16 -8.74
CA VAL A 14 -44.41 0.58 -7.51
C VAL A 14 -44.30 2.06 -7.84
N SER A 15 -45.34 2.84 -7.54
CA SER A 15 -45.26 4.29 -7.62
C SER A 15 -44.15 4.75 -6.66
N LEU A 16 -43.06 5.28 -7.20
CA LEU A 16 -41.99 5.84 -6.38
C LEU A 16 -42.57 7.02 -5.60
N THR A 17 -42.58 6.91 -4.27
CA THR A 17 -42.82 8.06 -3.38
C THR A 17 -41.85 9.17 -3.75
N THR A 18 -42.33 10.41 -3.76
CA THR A 18 -41.55 11.61 -4.08
C THR A 18 -40.29 11.64 -3.21
N TYR A 19 -39.13 11.46 -3.85
CA TYR A 19 -37.84 11.47 -3.17
C TYR A 19 -37.46 12.91 -2.83
N ASN A 20 -37.52 13.25 -1.54
CA ASN A 20 -37.01 14.51 -1.03
C ASN A 20 -35.55 14.30 -0.60
N ALA A 21 -34.61 14.79 -1.40
CA ALA A 21 -33.20 14.76 -1.04
C ALA A 21 -32.99 15.62 0.23
N LYS A 22 -32.24 15.08 1.21
CA LYS A 22 -31.81 15.87 2.36
C LYS A 22 -30.82 16.94 1.88
N VAL A 23 -31.10 18.20 2.21
CA VAL A 23 -30.13 19.30 2.04
C VAL A 23 -29.28 19.32 3.29
N CYS A 24 -27.98 19.14 3.13
CA CYS A 24 -27.03 19.12 4.24
C CYS A 24 -26.05 20.28 4.09
N GLU A 25 -26.01 21.16 5.09
CA GLU A 25 -25.04 22.25 5.14
C GLU A 25 -23.60 21.72 5.34
N PRO A 26 -22.56 22.50 4.96
CA PRO A 26 -21.19 22.15 5.26
C PRO A 26 -20.99 21.87 6.75
N GLU A 27 -20.26 20.80 7.08
CA GLU A 27 -20.02 20.36 8.46
C GLU A 27 -21.30 20.11 9.30
N TRP A 28 -22.46 19.83 8.68
CA TRP A 28 -23.72 19.54 9.40
C TRP A 28 -23.56 18.50 10.52
N PHE A 29 -22.68 17.52 10.32
CA PHE A 29 -22.39 16.45 11.27
C PHE A 29 -21.66 16.93 12.53
N CYS A 30 -21.11 18.15 12.56
CA CYS A 30 -20.47 18.73 13.74
C CYS A 30 -21.48 19.14 14.81
N GLU A 31 -22.73 19.42 14.43
CA GLU A 31 -23.79 19.84 15.36
C GLU A 31 -24.29 18.66 16.19
N ASN A 32 -24.63 18.90 17.47
CA ASN A 32 -25.18 17.85 18.33
C ASN A 32 -26.58 17.40 17.88
N ALA A 33 -27.34 18.29 17.25
CA ALA A 33 -28.64 17.97 16.66
C ALA A 33 -28.55 16.89 15.57
N ALA A 34 -27.36 16.69 14.95
CA ALA A 34 -27.17 15.62 13.97
C ALA A 34 -27.29 14.21 14.57
N LEU A 35 -27.16 14.07 15.90
CA LEU A 35 -27.35 12.81 16.63
C LEU A 35 -28.79 12.66 17.17
N ASP A 36 -29.62 13.68 17.04
CA ASP A 36 -31.02 13.69 17.49
C ASP A 36 -31.91 12.96 16.48
N THR A 37 -31.69 11.65 16.40
CA THR A 37 -32.42 10.74 15.52
C THR A 37 -32.40 9.34 16.11
N ASP A 38 -33.41 8.52 15.82
CA ASP A 38 -33.41 7.10 16.19
C ASP A 38 -32.73 6.24 15.11
N ASP A 39 -32.36 6.82 13.96
CA ASP A 39 -31.73 6.09 12.88
C ASP A 39 -30.24 5.81 13.18
N SER A 40 -29.95 4.54 13.49
CA SER A 40 -28.59 4.03 13.70
C SER A 40 -27.64 4.35 12.53
N LEU A 41 -28.13 4.33 11.29
CA LEU A 41 -27.32 4.61 10.10
C LEU A 41 -26.92 6.09 10.04
N GLU A 42 -27.80 7.00 10.46
CA GLU A 42 -27.48 8.42 10.51
C GLU A 42 -26.47 8.72 11.63
N LYS A 43 -26.63 8.11 12.82
CA LYS A 43 -25.62 8.19 13.89
C LYS A 43 -24.26 7.67 13.45
N GLN A 44 -24.24 6.52 12.78
CA GLN A 44 -23.03 5.94 12.20
C GLN A 44 -22.32 6.95 11.27
N LYS A 45 -23.06 7.55 10.32
CA LYS A 45 -22.50 8.54 9.39
C LYS A 45 -21.92 9.75 10.12
N VAL A 46 -22.64 10.29 11.11
CA VAL A 46 -22.19 11.45 11.88
C VAL A 46 -20.86 11.18 12.56
N TYR A 47 -20.75 10.08 13.30
CA TYR A 47 -19.50 9.72 13.97
C TYR A 47 -18.36 9.43 13.01
N LYS A 48 -18.63 8.74 11.89
CA LYS A 48 -17.65 8.53 10.83
C LYS A 48 -17.10 9.86 10.30
N PHE A 49 -17.98 10.77 9.90
CA PHE A 49 -17.57 12.08 9.34
C PHE A 49 -16.83 12.95 10.36
N ARG A 50 -17.22 12.90 11.65
CA ARG A 50 -16.48 13.55 12.73
C ARG A 50 -15.06 12.99 12.85
N GLY A 51 -14.90 11.67 12.77
CA GLY A 51 -13.61 10.99 12.72
C GLY A 51 -12.76 11.46 11.55
N ASP A 52 -13.29 11.38 10.33
CA ASP A 52 -12.59 11.78 9.10
C ASP A 52 -12.18 13.27 9.11
N LEU A 53 -13.03 14.14 9.65
CA LEU A 53 -12.70 15.56 9.82
C LEU A 53 -11.59 15.77 10.86
N ALA A 54 -11.64 15.05 11.99
CA ALA A 54 -10.61 15.13 13.02
C ALA A 54 -9.25 14.63 12.51
N VAL A 55 -9.21 13.54 11.72
CA VAL A 55 -7.99 13.07 11.04
C VAL A 55 -7.41 14.17 10.15
N ARG A 56 -8.25 14.83 9.33
CA ARG A 56 -7.81 15.93 8.46
C ARG A 56 -7.28 17.14 9.23
N ARG A 57 -7.77 17.37 10.45
CA ARG A 57 -7.30 18.44 11.35
C ARG A 57 -6.08 18.03 12.18
N GLY A 58 -5.60 16.78 12.06
CA GLY A 58 -4.48 16.25 12.84
C GLY A 58 -4.81 15.89 14.29
N ASP A 59 -6.08 15.96 14.69
CA ASP A 59 -6.53 15.58 16.04
C ASP A 59 -6.84 14.07 16.09
N TYR A 60 -5.78 13.27 16.16
CA TYR A 60 -5.88 11.81 16.06
C TYR A 60 -6.55 11.17 17.27
N GLN A 61 -6.51 11.81 18.46
CA GLN A 61 -7.19 11.28 19.63
C GLN A 61 -8.70 11.46 19.48
N LYS A 62 -9.16 12.67 19.10
CA LYS A 62 -10.57 12.92 18.80
C LYS A 62 -11.08 12.06 17.65
N ALA A 63 -10.26 11.85 16.62
CA ALA A 63 -10.59 10.96 15.52
C ALA A 63 -10.81 9.52 15.99
N PHE A 64 -9.89 9.00 16.81
CA PHE A 64 -10.01 7.66 17.39
C PHE A 64 -11.28 7.51 18.22
N ASP A 65 -11.59 8.49 19.08
CA ASP A 65 -12.77 8.47 19.94
C ASP A 65 -14.06 8.52 19.10
N ALA A 66 -14.11 9.34 18.06
CA ALA A 66 -15.25 9.40 17.13
C ALA A 66 -15.44 8.09 16.35
N TYR A 67 -14.36 7.48 15.87
CA TYR A 67 -14.42 6.16 15.24
C TYR A 67 -14.86 5.06 16.21
N SER A 68 -14.40 5.11 17.46
CA SER A 68 -14.86 4.19 18.50
C SER A 68 -16.37 4.32 18.73
N SER A 69 -16.89 5.55 18.84
CA SER A 69 -18.34 5.78 18.91
C SER A 69 -19.05 5.31 17.63
N CYS A 70 -18.44 5.47 16.45
CA CYS A 70 -19.01 4.97 15.20
C CYS A 70 -19.22 3.46 15.21
N LEU A 71 -18.27 2.68 15.75
CA LEU A 71 -18.33 1.22 15.83
C LEU A 71 -19.59 0.71 16.53
N GLU A 72 -20.07 1.42 17.56
CA GLU A 72 -21.28 1.07 18.31
C GLU A 72 -22.56 1.11 17.45
N TRP A 73 -22.55 1.86 16.35
CA TRP A 73 -23.69 2.04 15.46
C TRP A 73 -23.56 1.24 14.16
N ILE A 74 -22.52 0.41 13.99
CA ILE A 74 -22.33 -0.41 12.80
C ILE A 74 -23.02 -1.77 12.98
N SER A 75 -24.03 -2.06 12.16
CA SER A 75 -24.65 -3.39 12.12
C SER A 75 -23.65 -4.48 11.72
N ASP A 76 -23.73 -5.67 12.33
CA ASP A 76 -22.80 -6.79 12.12
C ASP A 76 -22.59 -7.13 10.63
N ASN A 77 -23.64 -7.02 9.82
CA ASN A 77 -23.60 -7.30 8.39
C ASN A 77 -22.84 -6.23 7.56
N ASN A 78 -22.63 -5.03 8.07
CA ASN A 78 -21.93 -3.95 7.37
C ASN A 78 -20.40 -4.05 7.55
N LEU A 79 -19.82 -5.13 7.00
CA LEU A 79 -18.38 -5.41 7.07
C LEU A 79 -17.53 -4.31 6.41
N SER A 80 -18.04 -3.65 5.37
CA SER A 80 -17.29 -2.63 4.62
C SER A 80 -17.01 -1.40 5.49
N ILE A 81 -18.04 -0.81 6.11
CA ILE A 81 -17.84 0.36 6.97
C ILE A 81 -17.08 0.00 8.24
N ARG A 82 -17.30 -1.20 8.79
CA ARG A 82 -16.52 -1.66 9.95
C ARG A 82 -15.03 -1.70 9.66
N ARG A 83 -14.63 -2.26 8.52
CA ARG A 83 -13.21 -2.32 8.11
C ARG A 83 -12.63 -0.92 7.92
N ASP A 84 -13.36 -0.02 7.25
CA ASP A 84 -12.96 1.37 7.04
C ASP A 84 -12.71 2.10 8.37
N VAL A 85 -13.65 2.00 9.31
CA VAL A 85 -13.54 2.61 10.65
C VAL A 85 -12.37 2.01 11.45
N LEU A 86 -12.21 0.68 11.45
CA LEU A 86 -11.09 0.02 12.12
C LEU A 86 -9.74 0.43 11.51
N GLU A 87 -9.65 0.52 10.18
CA GLU A 87 -8.44 1.02 9.51
C GLU A 87 -8.13 2.47 9.92
N GLY A 88 -9.14 3.34 9.95
CA GLY A 88 -9.02 4.70 10.46
C GLY A 88 -8.50 4.75 11.91
N MET A 89 -9.02 3.88 12.78
CA MET A 89 -8.55 3.76 14.17
C MET A 89 -7.09 3.30 14.25
N ALA A 90 -6.68 2.31 13.47
CA ALA A 90 -5.29 1.83 13.44
C ALA A 90 -4.33 2.93 12.97
N ARG A 91 -4.72 3.71 11.96
CA ARG A 91 -3.98 4.89 11.50
C ARG A 91 -3.85 5.96 12.59
N CYS A 92 -4.93 6.23 13.33
CA CYS A 92 -4.89 7.15 14.47
C CYS A 92 -3.95 6.64 15.57
N CYS A 93 -4.02 5.36 15.94
CA CYS A 93 -3.09 4.74 16.90
C CYS A 93 -1.63 4.90 16.46
N THR A 94 -1.35 4.72 15.17
CA THR A 94 -0.02 4.90 14.59
C THR A 94 0.50 6.31 14.82
N LYS A 95 -0.30 7.33 14.46
CA LYS A 95 0.07 8.75 14.64
C LYS A 95 0.16 9.17 16.11
N LEU A 96 -0.56 8.49 17.01
CA LEU A 96 -0.47 8.68 18.47
C LEU A 96 0.70 7.92 19.12
N GLY A 97 1.52 7.20 18.35
CA GLY A 97 2.65 6.43 18.89
C GLY A 97 2.25 5.15 19.65
N ARG A 98 1.02 4.64 19.45
CA ARG A 98 0.48 3.47 20.15
C ARG A 98 0.52 2.22 19.27
N ILE A 99 1.71 1.63 19.13
CA ILE A 99 1.92 0.47 18.23
C ILE A 99 1.07 -0.75 18.62
N ASP A 100 0.99 -1.10 19.91
CA ASP A 100 0.29 -2.30 20.37
C ASP A 100 -1.19 -2.26 19.98
N ARG A 101 -1.85 -1.11 20.24
CA ARG A 101 -3.25 -0.90 19.86
C ARG A 101 -3.46 -0.93 18.35
N ALA A 102 -2.51 -0.40 17.56
CA ALA A 102 -2.60 -0.47 16.10
C ALA A 102 -2.53 -1.93 15.63
N LEU A 103 -1.63 -2.73 16.21
CA LEU A 103 -1.46 -4.15 15.87
C LEU A 103 -2.63 -5.01 16.35
N ASP A 104 -3.26 -4.69 17.48
CA ASP A 104 -4.50 -5.33 17.93
C ASP A 104 -5.62 -5.16 16.90
N ILE A 105 -5.79 -3.95 16.37
CA ILE A 105 -6.79 -3.68 15.32
C ILE A 105 -6.44 -4.40 14.02
N VAL A 106 -5.15 -4.45 13.64
CA VAL A 106 -4.68 -5.25 12.49
C VAL A 106 -5.06 -6.72 12.67
N ASN A 107 -4.94 -7.28 13.87
CA ASN A 107 -5.32 -8.66 14.16
C ASN A 107 -6.83 -8.89 14.04
N ILE A 108 -7.66 -7.90 14.40
CA ILE A 108 -9.11 -7.94 14.17
C ILE A 108 -9.37 -7.95 12.65
N LEU A 109 -8.82 -6.97 11.91
CA LEU A 109 -8.99 -6.86 10.46
C LEU A 109 -8.53 -8.11 9.69
N LYS A 110 -7.50 -8.80 10.21
CA LYS A 110 -6.97 -10.05 9.66
C LYS A 110 -7.97 -11.21 9.75
N LYS A 111 -8.73 -11.30 10.85
CA LYS A 111 -9.76 -12.35 11.04
C LYS A 111 -10.92 -12.18 10.05
N ASP A 112 -11.21 -10.94 9.67
CA ASP A 112 -12.33 -10.59 8.79
C ASP A 112 -11.95 -10.51 7.30
N MET A 113 -10.79 -11.05 6.93
CA MET A 113 -10.33 -11.07 5.53
C MET A 113 -11.05 -12.17 4.74
N SER A 114 -11.62 -11.82 3.60
CA SER A 114 -12.36 -12.76 2.73
C SER A 114 -11.87 -12.79 1.29
N ASN A 115 -10.96 -11.88 0.90
CA ASN A 115 -10.46 -11.78 -0.46
C ASN A 115 -9.05 -11.16 -0.49
N THR A 116 -8.43 -11.17 -1.67
CA THR A 116 -7.08 -10.63 -1.89
C THR A 116 -7.01 -9.12 -1.67
N CYS A 117 -8.06 -8.35 -1.99
CA CYS A 117 -8.08 -6.91 -1.75
C CYS A 117 -7.96 -6.61 -0.25
N HIS A 118 -8.66 -7.37 0.60
CA HIS A 118 -8.55 -7.26 2.05
C HIS A 118 -7.13 -7.55 2.56
N LEU A 119 -6.44 -8.52 1.96
CA LEU A 119 -5.04 -8.83 2.26
C LEU A 119 -4.13 -7.66 1.86
N ILE A 120 -4.30 -7.12 0.66
CA ILE A 120 -3.51 -5.98 0.17
C ILE A 120 -3.68 -4.78 1.09
N SER A 121 -4.92 -4.37 1.42
CA SER A 121 -5.19 -3.27 2.34
C SER A 121 -4.55 -3.49 3.72
N LEU A 122 -4.63 -4.72 4.26
CA LEU A 122 -4.00 -5.06 5.53
C LEU A 122 -2.46 -4.93 5.47
N LEU A 123 -1.84 -5.40 4.38
CA LEU A 123 -0.40 -5.32 4.19
C LEU A 123 0.07 -3.87 4.05
N LEU A 124 -0.67 -3.03 3.33
CA LEU A 124 -0.41 -1.59 3.22
C LEU A 124 -0.48 -0.92 4.60
N LEU A 125 -1.56 -1.18 5.36
CA LEU A 125 -1.71 -0.64 6.72
C LEU A 125 -0.54 -1.06 7.62
N LYS A 126 -0.16 -2.35 7.59
CA LYS A 126 0.98 -2.87 8.37
C LYS A 126 2.30 -2.22 7.95
N ALA A 127 2.54 -2.05 6.65
CA ALA A 127 3.75 -1.38 6.16
C ALA A 127 3.84 0.04 6.72
N THR A 128 2.74 0.81 6.68
CA THR A 128 2.69 2.17 7.26
C THR A 128 2.91 2.18 8.77
N ILE A 129 2.31 1.24 9.51
CA ILE A 129 2.53 1.11 10.97
C ILE A 129 4.02 0.87 11.22
N TYR A 130 4.58 -0.18 10.62
CA TYR A 130 5.98 -0.54 10.86
C TYR A 130 6.96 0.54 10.42
N HIS A 131 6.65 1.26 9.34
CA HIS A 131 7.42 2.42 8.90
C HIS A 131 7.49 3.50 9.98
N ASN A 132 6.34 3.88 10.54
CA ASN A 132 6.24 4.93 11.55
C ASN A 132 6.96 4.57 12.86
N PHE A 133 7.15 3.27 13.15
CA PHE A 133 7.84 2.77 14.34
C PHE A 133 9.24 2.20 14.01
N GLU A 134 9.77 2.47 12.82
CA GLU A 134 11.10 2.00 12.38
C GLU A 134 11.32 0.48 12.51
N CYS A 135 10.25 -0.31 12.40
CA CYS A 135 10.25 -1.76 12.48
C CYS A 135 10.66 -2.37 11.13
N ILE A 136 11.91 -2.14 10.72
CA ILE A 136 12.41 -2.38 9.36
C ILE A 136 12.16 -3.82 8.86
N GLY A 137 12.43 -4.84 9.67
CA GLY A 137 12.25 -6.23 9.26
C GLY A 137 10.80 -6.57 8.94
N ALA A 138 9.86 -6.07 9.76
CA ALA A 138 8.44 -6.30 9.59
C ALA A 138 7.85 -5.51 8.43
N GLU A 139 8.29 -4.27 8.22
CA GLU A 139 7.94 -3.46 7.05
C GLU A 139 8.42 -4.12 5.75
N MET A 140 9.69 -4.55 5.71
CA MET A 140 10.27 -5.24 4.55
C MET A 140 9.50 -6.52 4.22
N SER A 141 9.07 -7.29 5.22
CA SER A 141 8.23 -8.47 5.01
C SER A 141 6.88 -8.13 4.38
N CYS A 142 6.27 -7.01 4.78
CA CYS A 142 5.01 -6.55 4.19
C CYS A 142 5.21 -6.11 2.74
N LEU A 143 6.25 -5.31 2.45
CA LEU A 143 6.58 -4.85 1.11
C LEU A 143 6.92 -6.00 0.16
N GLN A 144 7.62 -7.04 0.63
CA GLN A 144 7.89 -8.24 -0.17
C GLN A 144 6.60 -8.96 -0.56
N GLN A 145 5.67 -9.13 0.39
CA GLN A 145 4.37 -9.73 0.10
C GLN A 145 3.55 -8.88 -0.89
N LEU A 146 3.57 -7.55 -0.74
CA LEU A 146 2.93 -6.63 -1.69
C LEU A 146 3.53 -6.76 -3.09
N CYS A 147 4.85 -6.85 -3.22
CA CYS A 147 5.52 -7.07 -4.51
C CYS A 147 5.14 -8.41 -5.15
N SER A 148 4.92 -9.46 -4.34
CA SER A 148 4.48 -10.76 -4.83
C SER A 148 3.01 -10.76 -5.28
N LEU A 149 2.14 -10.03 -4.58
CA LEU A 149 0.71 -9.93 -4.90
C LEU A 149 0.44 -8.97 -6.07
N LEU A 150 1.25 -7.91 -6.19
CA LEU A 150 1.08 -6.83 -7.16
C LEU A 150 2.39 -6.59 -7.93
N PRO A 151 2.84 -7.58 -8.73
CA PRO A 151 4.17 -7.54 -9.37
C PRO A 151 4.33 -6.40 -10.38
N PHE A 152 3.24 -5.84 -10.90
CA PHE A 152 3.24 -4.75 -11.87
C PHE A 152 3.05 -3.36 -11.23
N ASN A 153 2.98 -3.26 -9.90
CA ASN A 153 2.93 -1.97 -9.21
C ASN A 153 4.36 -1.45 -8.95
N PRO A 154 4.80 -0.35 -9.60
CA PRO A 154 6.17 0.16 -9.47
C PRO A 154 6.51 0.68 -8.07
N TRP A 155 5.51 1.16 -7.33
CA TRP A 155 5.69 1.86 -6.05
C TRP A 155 6.03 0.90 -4.91
N HIS A 156 5.47 -0.31 -4.90
CA HIS A 156 5.85 -1.34 -3.93
C HIS A 156 7.30 -1.78 -4.10
N TRP A 157 7.74 -1.96 -5.35
CA TRP A 157 9.14 -2.24 -5.66
C TRP A 157 10.02 -1.07 -5.24
N HIS A 158 9.59 0.19 -5.48
CA HIS A 158 10.36 1.36 -5.10
C HIS A 158 10.56 1.42 -3.59
N GLY A 159 9.47 1.28 -2.81
CA GLY A 159 9.53 1.25 -1.35
C GLY A 159 10.41 0.12 -0.80
N LEU A 160 10.33 -1.09 -1.39
CA LEU A 160 11.21 -2.19 -1.01
C LEU A 160 12.69 -1.89 -1.29
N GLY A 161 12.97 -1.29 -2.45
CA GLY A 161 14.32 -0.84 -2.83
C GLY A 161 14.88 0.21 -1.87
N GLN A 162 14.08 1.22 -1.56
CA GLN A 162 14.44 2.27 -0.60
C GLN A 162 14.75 1.70 0.78
N MET A 163 13.93 0.76 1.27
CA MET A 163 14.15 0.11 2.55
C MET A 163 15.49 -0.66 2.57
N CYS A 164 15.75 -1.43 1.52
CA CYS A 164 17.02 -2.16 1.38
C CYS A 164 18.22 -1.20 1.32
N LEU A 165 18.10 -0.08 0.60
CA LEU A 165 19.16 0.93 0.52
C LEU A 165 19.44 1.59 1.88
N GLN A 166 18.40 1.93 2.64
CA GLN A 166 18.56 2.48 3.99
C GLN A 166 19.26 1.50 4.92
N LEU A 167 18.92 0.21 4.85
CA LEU A 167 19.59 -0.85 5.61
C LEU A 167 21.08 -0.95 5.26
N LEU A 168 21.43 -0.94 3.97
CA LEU A 168 22.83 -0.99 3.52
C LEU A 168 23.62 0.21 4.06
N LYS A 169 23.05 1.43 3.98
CA LYS A 169 23.68 2.64 4.52
C LYS A 169 23.89 2.54 6.03
N ARG A 170 22.88 2.09 6.79
CA ARG A 170 23.00 1.89 8.25
C ARG A 170 24.08 0.88 8.61
N LYS A 171 24.17 -0.26 7.90
CA LYS A 171 25.23 -1.26 8.11
C LYS A 171 26.62 -0.68 7.82
N GLN A 172 26.77 0.06 6.74
CA GLN A 172 28.03 0.74 6.39
C GLN A 172 28.46 1.75 7.46
N THR A 173 27.53 2.57 7.97
CA THR A 173 27.80 3.50 9.07
C THR A 173 28.22 2.77 10.35
N THR A 174 27.55 1.67 10.69
CA THR A 174 27.88 0.85 11.86
C THR A 174 29.28 0.25 11.76
N LYS A 175 29.68 -0.22 10.57
CA LYS A 175 31.03 -0.73 10.29
C LYS A 175 32.11 0.35 10.44
N LEU A 176 31.83 1.58 9.99
CA LEU A 176 32.76 2.70 10.15
C LEU A 176 32.91 3.09 11.63
N CYS A 177 31.81 3.20 12.39
CA CYS A 177 31.87 3.52 13.81
C CYS A 177 32.59 2.45 14.63
N SER A 178 32.36 1.17 14.36
CA SER A 178 33.09 0.07 15.02
C SER A 178 34.58 0.05 14.67
N SER A 179 34.95 0.42 13.44
CA SER A 179 36.37 0.57 13.07
C SER A 179 37.08 1.75 13.77
N LEU A 180 36.35 2.81 14.13
CA LEU A 180 36.87 3.97 14.87
C LEU A 180 36.98 3.73 16.38
N LEU A 181 36.14 2.85 16.95
CA LEU A 181 36.13 2.52 18.38
C LEU A 181 37.07 1.35 18.74
N ARG A 182 37.60 0.62 17.76
CA ARG A 182 38.59 -0.47 17.97
C ARG A 182 40.00 0.00 18.37
N GLU A 183 40.21 1.28 18.67
CA GLU A 183 41.42 1.73 19.36
C GLU A 183 41.39 1.47 20.88
N THR A 184 40.26 1.01 21.45
CA THR A 184 40.22 0.59 22.87
C THR A 184 39.31 -0.62 23.11
N ALA A 185 39.95 -1.71 23.56
CA ALA A 185 39.42 -2.93 24.19
C ALA A 185 38.99 -4.12 23.30
N GLU A 186 39.48 -5.29 23.72
CA GLU A 186 39.24 -6.64 23.22
C GLU A 186 38.02 -7.31 23.87
N GLU A 187 37.61 -8.42 23.25
CA GLU A 187 36.75 -9.52 23.71
C GLU A 187 35.22 -9.44 23.53
N ASP A 188 34.78 -10.22 22.53
CA ASP A 188 33.76 -11.28 22.57
C ASP A 188 32.40 -11.01 23.22
N VAL A 189 31.40 -10.80 22.35
CA VAL A 189 30.05 -11.32 22.55
C VAL A 189 29.54 -11.89 21.22
N GLU A 190 29.54 -13.22 21.11
CA GLU A 190 28.71 -13.94 20.13
C GLU A 190 27.24 -13.79 20.55
N GLU A 191 26.57 -12.76 20.04
CA GLU A 191 25.11 -12.72 20.06
C GLU A 191 24.58 -13.38 18.77
N GLU A 192 24.23 -14.66 18.87
CA GLU A 192 23.37 -15.33 17.90
C GLU A 192 22.03 -14.58 17.82
N ASN A 193 21.80 -13.83 16.73
CA ASN A 193 20.49 -13.27 16.41
C ASN A 193 19.99 -13.85 15.07
N PRO A 194 18.92 -14.67 15.07
CA PRO A 194 18.53 -15.46 13.90
C PRO A 194 17.67 -14.64 12.94
N ALA A 195 18.24 -13.67 12.23
CA ALA A 195 17.69 -13.09 10.99
C ALA A 195 18.60 -12.04 10.33
N GLU A 196 19.93 -12.10 10.51
CA GLU A 196 20.80 -11.14 9.84
C GLU A 196 20.83 -11.41 8.33
N PHE A 197 20.11 -10.61 7.55
CA PHE A 197 20.23 -10.65 6.09
C PHE A 197 21.68 -10.32 5.74
N SER A 198 22.37 -11.24 5.05
CA SER A 198 23.70 -10.96 4.52
C SER A 198 23.66 -9.72 3.65
N GLU A 199 24.69 -8.86 3.73
CA GLU A 199 24.75 -7.60 2.98
C GLU A 199 24.49 -7.84 1.48
N ASP A 200 25.04 -8.92 0.92
CA ASP A 200 24.82 -9.34 -0.47
C ASP A 200 23.34 -9.60 -0.80
N LYS A 201 22.58 -10.21 0.12
CA LYS A 201 21.14 -10.45 -0.08
C LYS A 201 20.35 -9.15 -0.05
N ILE A 202 20.71 -8.21 0.83
CA ILE A 202 20.07 -6.89 0.91
C ILE A 202 20.38 -6.08 -0.36
N TRP A 203 21.65 -6.09 -0.78
CA TRP A 203 22.10 -5.44 -2.01
C TRP A 203 21.37 -6.01 -3.23
N LEU A 204 21.31 -7.34 -3.37
CA LEU A 204 20.60 -7.98 -4.48
C LEU A 204 19.11 -7.61 -4.51
N LYS A 205 18.46 -7.58 -3.33
CA LYS A 205 17.07 -7.14 -3.20
C LYS A 205 16.91 -5.67 -3.60
N ALA A 206 17.83 -4.78 -3.18
CA ALA A 206 17.81 -3.37 -3.57
C ALA A 206 17.90 -3.23 -5.10
N CYS A 207 18.92 -3.84 -5.72
CA CYS A 207 19.13 -3.81 -7.16
C CYS A 207 17.91 -4.34 -7.93
N THR A 208 17.41 -5.52 -7.56
CA THR A 208 16.24 -6.12 -8.21
C THR A 208 15.01 -5.21 -8.11
N SER A 209 14.81 -4.59 -6.95
CA SER A 209 13.65 -3.73 -6.71
C SER A 209 13.72 -2.45 -7.53
N PHE A 210 14.86 -1.74 -7.51
CA PHE A 210 15.04 -0.52 -8.30
C PHE A 210 15.03 -0.76 -9.81
N ILE A 211 15.61 -1.88 -10.30
CA ILE A 211 15.51 -2.27 -11.71
C ILE A 211 14.04 -2.48 -12.10
N ARG A 212 13.26 -3.20 -11.27
CA ARG A 212 11.83 -3.40 -11.53
C ARG A 212 11.04 -2.10 -11.52
N THR A 213 11.26 -1.23 -10.53
CA THR A 213 10.65 0.10 -10.48
C THR A 213 10.90 0.87 -11.77
N ARG A 214 12.16 0.94 -12.22
CA ARG A 214 12.54 1.65 -13.44
C ARG A 214 11.83 1.10 -14.68
N LEU A 215 11.83 -0.22 -14.85
CA LEU A 215 11.18 -0.88 -15.99
C LEU A 215 9.67 -0.62 -16.01
N LEU A 216 9.01 -0.77 -14.86
CA LEU A 216 7.56 -0.57 -14.75
C LEU A 216 7.16 0.88 -14.98
N LEU A 217 7.88 1.85 -14.41
CA LEU A 217 7.59 3.27 -14.63
C LEU A 217 7.79 3.67 -16.09
N ARG A 218 8.83 3.15 -16.77
CA ARG A 218 9.03 3.40 -18.21
C ARG A 218 7.92 2.82 -19.07
N ILE A 219 7.43 1.61 -18.75
CA ILE A 219 6.30 1.00 -19.46
C ILE A 219 5.02 1.84 -19.28
N LEU A 220 4.78 2.35 -18.07
CA LEU A 220 3.58 3.12 -17.76
C LEU A 220 3.63 4.55 -18.29
N GLN A 221 4.80 5.08 -18.65
CA GLN A 221 5.01 6.48 -19.04
C GLN A 221 4.04 6.98 -20.12
N GLN A 222 3.70 6.14 -21.10
CA GLN A 222 2.81 6.51 -22.21
C GLN A 222 1.34 6.63 -21.81
N GLN A 223 0.95 6.09 -20.66
CA GLN A 223 -0.45 6.02 -20.20
C GLN A 223 -0.76 7.03 -19.09
N GLN A 224 0.21 7.87 -18.69
CA GLN A 224 0.08 8.75 -17.53
C GLN A 224 -0.40 10.16 -17.88
N SER A 225 -1.22 10.74 -16.99
CA SER A 225 -1.56 12.16 -17.02
C SER A 225 -0.35 13.01 -16.63
N SER A 226 -0.34 14.30 -16.99
CA SER A 226 0.82 15.20 -16.81
C SER A 226 1.34 15.27 -15.37
N PHE A 227 0.46 15.23 -14.37
CA PHE A 227 0.86 15.26 -12.95
C PHE A 227 1.49 13.92 -12.50
N VAL A 228 0.87 12.80 -12.89
CA VAL A 228 1.39 11.45 -12.58
C VAL A 228 2.73 11.21 -13.29
N LEU A 229 2.89 11.82 -14.48
CA LEU A 229 4.10 11.78 -15.27
C LEU A 229 5.27 12.47 -14.54
N GLN A 230 5.08 13.69 -14.02
CA GLN A 230 6.14 14.41 -13.32
C GLN A 230 6.65 13.64 -12.09
N HIS A 231 5.76 13.06 -11.29
CA HIS A 231 6.16 12.26 -10.14
C HIS A 231 6.91 10.99 -10.55
N SER A 232 6.46 10.32 -11.62
CA SER A 232 7.14 9.14 -12.18
C SER A 232 8.52 9.48 -12.74
N GLU A 233 8.67 10.64 -13.41
CA GLU A 233 9.95 11.13 -13.94
C GLU A 233 10.96 11.43 -12.83
N ASN A 234 10.52 12.12 -11.76
CA ASN A 234 11.35 12.37 -10.59
C ASN A 234 11.83 11.07 -9.94
N THR A 235 10.91 10.10 -9.78
CA THR A 235 11.22 8.78 -9.21
C THR A 235 12.18 8.00 -10.10
N LEU A 236 12.02 8.07 -11.43
CA LEU A 236 12.92 7.46 -12.40
C LEU A 236 14.34 8.03 -12.28
N LYS A 237 14.47 9.36 -12.20
CA LYS A 237 15.77 10.03 -12.02
C LYS A 237 16.45 9.57 -10.73
N CYS A 238 15.75 9.62 -9.60
CA CYS A 238 16.28 9.14 -8.32
C CYS A 238 16.67 7.65 -8.37
N THR A 239 15.87 6.83 -9.07
CA THR A 239 16.15 5.40 -9.25
C THR A 239 17.42 5.17 -10.07
N ASP A 240 17.63 5.92 -11.15
CA ASP A 240 18.83 5.82 -11.98
C ASP A 240 20.08 6.24 -11.20
N GLU A 241 20.02 7.30 -10.39
CA GLU A 241 21.11 7.71 -9.48
C GLU A 241 21.45 6.62 -8.46
N VAL A 242 20.44 5.98 -7.85
CA VAL A 242 20.64 4.88 -6.90
C VAL A 242 21.24 3.65 -7.58
N LEU A 243 20.80 3.31 -8.79
CA LEU A 243 21.37 2.19 -9.54
C LEU A 243 22.83 2.44 -9.92
N GLN A 244 23.21 3.68 -10.26
CA GLN A 244 24.61 4.05 -10.47
C GLN A 244 25.43 3.85 -9.18
N TYR A 245 24.90 4.27 -8.03
CA TYR A 245 25.55 4.05 -6.73
C TYR A 245 25.71 2.56 -6.39
N LEU A 246 24.66 1.76 -6.61
CA LEU A 246 24.68 0.32 -6.31
C LEU A 246 25.55 -0.47 -7.28
N ASN A 247 25.82 0.07 -8.48
CA ASN A 247 26.62 -0.51 -9.55
C ASN A 247 26.35 -2.02 -9.81
N PRO A 248 25.09 -2.43 -10.05
CA PRO A 248 24.82 -3.80 -10.46
C PRO A 248 25.47 -4.01 -11.83
N LYS A 249 26.41 -4.95 -11.93
CA LYS A 249 27.01 -5.31 -13.21
C LYS A 249 25.90 -5.79 -14.15
N GLU A 250 25.68 -5.07 -15.24
CA GLU A 250 24.89 -5.60 -16.35
C GLU A 250 25.67 -6.79 -16.90
N VAL A 251 25.13 -7.99 -16.73
CA VAL A 251 25.63 -9.14 -17.46
C VAL A 251 25.16 -8.95 -18.88
N ASP A 252 26.05 -8.48 -19.76
CA ASP A 252 25.78 -8.42 -21.19
C ASP A 252 25.30 -9.80 -21.65
N PRO A 253 24.09 -9.94 -22.20
CA PRO A 253 23.65 -11.19 -22.81
C PRO A 253 24.49 -11.57 -24.04
N ALA A 254 25.44 -10.71 -24.45
CA ALA A 254 26.40 -10.94 -25.52
C ALA A 254 27.62 -11.78 -25.10
N GLY A 255 27.69 -12.27 -23.86
CA GLY A 255 28.80 -13.10 -23.35
C GLY A 255 28.70 -14.60 -23.66
N SER A 256 27.61 -15.06 -24.26
CA SER A 256 27.49 -16.44 -24.78
C SER A 256 27.79 -16.46 -26.28
N ASP A 257 28.87 -17.14 -26.62
CA ASP A 257 29.37 -17.51 -27.95
C ASP A 257 28.26 -17.60 -29.03
N PRO A 258 28.35 -16.86 -30.16
CA PRO A 258 27.40 -16.94 -31.26
C PRO A 258 27.62 -18.22 -32.08
N GLY A 259 27.44 -19.37 -31.44
CA GLY A 259 27.49 -20.69 -32.05
C GLY A 259 26.23 -21.46 -31.69
N ASP A 260 25.34 -21.59 -32.67
CA ASP A 260 24.22 -22.54 -32.70
C ASP A 260 22.91 -22.10 -32.00
N VAL A 261 22.23 -21.11 -32.60
CA VAL A 261 20.75 -21.05 -32.52
C VAL A 261 20.19 -21.16 -33.93
N ARG A 262 19.80 -22.39 -34.28
CA ARG A 262 19.05 -22.73 -35.49
C ARG A 262 17.77 -21.88 -35.54
N ARG A 263 17.64 -21.03 -36.58
CA ARG A 263 16.43 -20.22 -36.83
C ARG A 263 15.20 -21.12 -36.93
N PRO A 264 14.11 -20.85 -36.18
CA PRO A 264 12.81 -21.45 -36.48
C PRO A 264 12.24 -20.77 -37.72
N ASP A 265 11.72 -21.60 -38.61
CA ASP A 265 11.08 -21.28 -39.87
C ASP A 265 9.88 -20.33 -39.66
N SER A 266 9.84 -19.27 -40.46
CA SER A 266 8.78 -18.28 -40.50
C SER A 266 7.54 -18.87 -41.16
N ARG A 267 6.52 -19.18 -40.37
CA ARG A 267 5.14 -19.30 -40.83
C ARG A 267 4.20 -18.54 -39.91
N GLU A 268 3.69 -17.45 -40.48
CA GLU A 268 2.39 -16.80 -40.30
C GLU A 268 1.50 -17.32 -39.15
N ASP A 269 1.19 -16.43 -38.20
CA ASP A 269 -0.16 -16.34 -37.63
C ASP A 269 -0.46 -14.86 -37.34
N GLU A 270 -1.21 -14.24 -38.26
CA GLU A 270 -1.78 -12.91 -38.10
C GLU A 270 -2.88 -12.93 -37.02
N GLY A 271 -2.89 -11.91 -36.17
CA GLY A 271 -4.13 -11.44 -35.55
C GLY A 271 -4.50 -12.06 -34.20
N ARG A 272 -3.86 -11.60 -33.13
CA ARG A 272 -4.56 -11.38 -31.86
C ARG A 272 -3.85 -10.35 -30.99
N GLN A 273 -4.40 -9.13 -30.93
CA GLN A 273 -4.07 -8.18 -29.86
C GLN A 273 -4.50 -8.81 -28.52
N PRO A 274 -3.66 -8.81 -27.46
CA PRO A 274 -4.14 -9.09 -26.13
C PRO A 274 -4.98 -7.89 -25.69
N GLY A 275 -6.31 -8.05 -25.73
CA GLY A 275 -7.23 -7.10 -25.15
C GLY A 275 -7.05 -7.10 -23.64
N TRP A 276 -6.45 -6.03 -23.13
CA TRP A 276 -6.40 -5.75 -21.70
C TRP A 276 -7.84 -5.60 -21.20
N GLY A 277 -8.20 -6.38 -20.18
CA GLY A 277 -9.53 -6.32 -19.58
C GLY A 277 -9.75 -4.96 -18.95
N LYS A 278 -10.91 -4.35 -19.18
CA LYS A 278 -11.27 -3.03 -18.62
C LYS A 278 -11.10 -2.94 -17.09
N SER A 279 -11.05 -4.05 -16.36
CA SER A 279 -10.80 -4.11 -14.91
C SER A 279 -9.38 -3.73 -14.50
N GLU A 280 -8.38 -3.83 -15.37
CA GLU A 280 -6.97 -3.57 -15.03
C GLU A 280 -6.60 -2.08 -15.19
N GLN A 281 -7.32 -1.34 -16.03
CA GLN A 281 -7.18 0.12 -16.15
C GLN A 281 -7.68 0.88 -14.91
N TYR A 282 -8.65 0.34 -14.16
CA TYR A 282 -9.15 0.99 -12.96
C TYR A 282 -8.20 0.87 -11.76
N MET A 283 -7.33 -0.15 -11.70
CA MET A 283 -6.37 -0.28 -10.59
C MET A 283 -5.27 0.81 -10.59
N CYS A 284 -4.96 1.42 -11.74
CA CYS A 284 -4.02 2.55 -11.78
C CYS A 284 -4.65 3.88 -11.33
N ALA A 285 -5.99 4.00 -11.36
CA ALA A 285 -6.69 5.23 -11.00
C ALA A 285 -7.32 5.19 -9.59
N GLU A 286 -7.75 4.02 -9.11
CA GLU A 286 -8.42 3.87 -7.81
C GLU A 286 -7.50 3.69 -6.61
N LEU A 287 -6.19 3.51 -6.81
CA LEU A 287 -5.21 3.54 -5.71
C LEU A 287 -4.84 4.97 -5.27
N GLN A 288 -5.31 6.00 -5.99
CA GLN A 288 -5.03 7.40 -5.69
C GLN A 288 -6.30 8.15 -5.24
N GLY A 289 -6.68 7.95 -3.97
CA GLY A 289 -7.63 8.82 -3.27
C GLY A 289 -7.62 8.61 -1.75
N PRO A 290 -7.94 9.66 -0.98
CA PRO A 290 -7.05 10.72 -0.54
C PRO A 290 -6.21 10.32 0.70
N LEU A 291 -5.03 10.94 0.88
CA LEU A 291 -4.13 10.88 2.06
C LEU A 291 -3.41 9.55 2.36
N VAL A 292 -3.84 8.40 1.81
CA VAL A 292 -3.31 7.07 2.22
C VAL A 292 -1.91 6.75 1.68
N GLU A 293 -1.54 7.29 0.52
CA GLU A 293 -0.27 6.98 -0.16
C GLU A 293 0.78 8.11 -0.03
N GLN A 294 0.38 9.33 0.32
CA GLN A 294 1.30 10.48 0.34
C GLN A 294 2.38 10.38 1.44
N ASP A 295 2.11 9.68 2.54
CA ASP A 295 3.04 9.56 3.67
C ASP A 295 4.20 8.57 3.40
N LEU A 296 4.00 7.58 2.53
CA LEU A 296 5.05 6.61 2.14
C LEU A 296 5.76 7.00 0.82
N ILE A 297 5.09 7.77 -0.04
CA ILE A 297 5.54 8.02 -1.43
C ILE A 297 6.34 9.33 -1.59
N ASN A 298 6.24 10.26 -0.64
CA ASN A 298 6.99 11.52 -0.70
C ASN A 298 8.37 11.43 -0.01
N ARG A 299 9.32 10.66 -0.56
CA ARG A 299 10.75 10.85 -0.25
C ARG A 299 11.65 10.52 -1.45
N CYS A 300 11.96 11.54 -2.25
CA CYS A 300 13.31 11.66 -2.82
C CYS A 300 14.20 12.31 -1.73
N PRO A 301 15.44 11.85 -1.51
CA PRO A 301 16.34 12.54 -0.58
C PRO A 301 16.88 13.80 -1.27
N GLY A 302 16.49 14.98 -0.78
CA GLY A 302 17.02 16.26 -1.26
C GLY A 302 16.04 17.41 -1.08
N ASP A 303 15.84 17.82 0.17
CA ASP A 303 15.79 19.21 0.67
C ASP A 303 15.69 19.19 2.20
#